data_AF-A0A6V7M187-F1
#
_entry.id   AF-A0A6V7M187-F1
#
_cell.length_a   1.000
_cell.length_b   1.000
_cell.length_c   1.000
_cell.angle_alpha   90.00
_cell.angle_beta   90.00
_cell.angle_gamma   90.00
#
_symmetry.space_group_name_H-M   'P 1'
#
loop_
_entity.id
_entity.type
_entity.pdbx_description
1 polymer ?
#
loop_
_entity_poly.entity_id
_entity_poly.type
_entity_poly.pdbx_seq_one_letter_code
_entity_poly.pdbx_strand_id
1 'polypeptide(L)' 'MLSDDGCFRVYLHWLKHENTPDCPACCRTPEDAKHVLFHCPWFGQERGSLN' A
#
# COMPACT_ATOMS: atom_id res chain seq x y z
N MET A 1 9.96 0.47 2.22
CA MET A 1 10.22 -0.98 2.30
C MET A 1 9.00 -1.69 1.75
N LEU A 2 9.02 -2.00 0.45
CA LEU A 2 8.06 -2.91 -0.19
C LEU A 2 8.47 -4.33 0.17
N SER A 3 8.38 -4.67 1.46
CA SER A 3 8.68 -6.03 1.89
C SER A 3 7.69 -6.98 1.22
N ASP A 4 8.21 -8.09 0.71
CA ASP A 4 7.51 -9.19 0.07
C ASP A 4 6.33 -9.74 0.93
N ASP A 5 6.28 -9.36 2.21
CA ASP A 5 5.39 -9.85 3.26
C ASP A 5 3.94 -9.29 3.25
N GLY A 6 3.46 -8.74 2.14
CA GLY A 6 2.01 -8.52 1.96
C GLY A 6 1.30 -7.64 3.01
N CYS A 7 2.02 -6.79 3.74
CA CYS A 7 1.50 -5.87 4.76
C CYS A 7 0.71 -4.68 4.17
N PHE A 8 -0.08 -4.92 3.14
CA PHE A 8 -0.98 -3.95 2.55
C PHE A 8 -2.17 -3.69 3.48
N ARG A 9 -2.67 -2.45 3.57
CA ARG A 9 -3.81 -2.17 4.46
C ARG A 9 -5.07 -2.97 4.12
N VAL A 10 -5.27 -3.39 2.86
CA VAL A 10 -6.35 -4.34 2.52
C VAL A 10 -6.23 -5.66 3.27
N TYR A 11 -5.00 -6.18 3.43
CA TYR A 11 -4.74 -7.43 4.10
C TYR A 11 -4.81 -7.27 5.63
N LEU A 12 -4.27 -6.17 6.15
CA LEU A 12 -4.35 -5.83 7.57
C LEU A 12 -5.79 -5.56 8.02
N HIS A 13 -6.61 -4.94 7.17
CA HIS A 13 -8.03 -4.73 7.43
C HIS A 13 -8.80 -6.05 7.49
N TRP A 14 -8.51 -6.99 6.59
CA TRP A 14 -9.10 -8.33 6.62
C TRP A 14 -8.78 -9.08 7.93
N LEU A 15 -7.56 -8.92 8.43
CA LEU A 15 -7.13 -9.43 9.74
C LEU A 15 -7.66 -8.61 10.93
N LYS A 16 -8.46 -7.55 10.69
CA LYS A 16 -8.97 -6.61 11.69
C LYS A 16 -7.89 -5.88 12.50
N HIS A 17 -6.67 -5.80 11.96
CA HIS A 17 -5.59 -5.00 12.54
C HIS A 17 -5.74 -3.51 12.20
N GLU A 18 -6.32 -3.20 11.04
CA GLU A 18 -6.56 -1.82 10.59
C GLU A 18 -8.06 -1.52 10.44
N ASN A 19 -8.49 -0.32 10.83
CA ASN A 19 -9.90 0.08 10.76
C ASN A 19 -10.41 0.30 9.32
N THR A 20 -9.50 0.59 8.38
CA THR A 20 -9.84 0.84 6.98
C THR A 20 -8.81 0.20 6.06
N PRO A 21 -9.19 -0.31 4.89
CA PRO A 21 -8.25 -0.78 3.86
C PRO A 21 -7.60 0.37 3.06
N ASP A 22 -8.00 1.62 3.27
CA ASP A 22 -7.65 2.74 2.40
C ASP A 22 -6.18 3.16 2.53
N CYS A 23 -5.52 3.53 1.44
CA CYS A 23 -4.19 4.11 1.51
C CYS A 23 -4.25 5.49 2.19
N PRO A 24 -3.43 5.76 3.22
CA PRO A 24 -3.44 7.06 3.89
C PRO A 24 -3.00 8.20 2.97
N ALA A 25 -2.23 7.89 1.92
CA ALA A 25 -1.76 8.86 0.93
C ALA A 25 -2.72 9.06 -0.24
N CYS A 26 -3.66 8.13 -0.48
CA CYS A 26 -4.58 8.19 -1.61
C CYS A 26 -6.01 8.21 -1.09
N CYS A 27 -6.70 9.34 -1.25
CA CYS A 27 -8.07 9.51 -0.76
C CYS A 27 -9.01 8.41 -1.30
N ARG A 28 -9.49 7.55 -0.38
CA ARG A 28 -10.48 6.48 -0.64
C ARG A 28 -10.06 5.43 -1.67
N THR A 29 -8.75 5.21 -1.85
CA THR A 29 -8.27 4.11 -2.67
C THR A 29 -7.76 3.01 -1.74
N PRO A 30 -8.24 1.76 -1.85
CA PRO A 30 -7.70 0.65 -1.07
C PRO A 30 -6.20 0.49 -1.33
N GLU A 31 -5.44 0.28 -0.27
CA GLU A 31 -4.01 0.00 -0.39
C GLU A 31 -3.82 -1.50 -0.63
N ASP A 32 -3.74 -1.88 -1.90
CA ASP A 32 -3.37 -3.22 -2.35
C ASP A 32 -2.00 -3.24 -3.06
N ALA A 33 -1.50 -4.44 -3.38
CA ALA A 33 -0.20 -4.60 -4.04
C ALA A 33 -0.08 -3.81 -5.35
N LYS A 34 -1.12 -3.82 -6.19
CA LYS A 34 -1.14 -3.08 -7.45
C LYS A 34 -1.14 -1.57 -7.17
N HIS A 35 -1.93 -1.12 -6.20
CA HIS A 35 -1.93 0.27 -5.79
C HIS A 35 -0.53 0.72 -5.36
N VAL A 36 0.08 0.02 -4.41
CA VAL A 36 1.39 0.35 -3.84
C VAL A 36 2.50 0.31 -4.90
N LEU A 37 2.52 -0.72 -5.74
CA LEU A 37 3.56 -0.92 -6.77
C LEU A 37 3.43 0.03 -7.96
N PHE A 38 2.22 0.36 -8.41
CA PHE A 38 2.04 1.07 -9.68
C PHE A 38 1.42 2.46 -9.54
N HIS A 39 0.66 2.73 -8.48
CA HIS A 39 -0.17 3.93 -8.42
C HIS A 39 0.12 4.84 -7.22
N CYS A 40 0.61 4.31 -6.11
CA CYS A 40 0.72 5.07 -4.88
C CYS A 40 1.85 6.11 -4.97
N PRO A 41 1.53 7.42 -4.92
CA PRO A 41 2.52 8.48 -5.03
C PRO A 41 3.49 8.47 -3.85
N TRP A 42 3.05 7.97 -2.68
CA TRP A 42 3.90 7.86 -1.49
C TRP A 42 5.09 6.93 -1.71
N PHE A 43 4.87 5.82 -2.42
CA PHE A 43 5.93 4.88 -2.82
C PHE A 43 6.60 5.28 -4.14
N GLY A 44 6.27 6.44 -4.72
CA GLY A 44 6.90 6.95 -5.95
C GLY A 44 8.42 7.05 -5.85
N GLN A 45 8.93 7.51 -4.69
CA GLN A 45 10.36 7.67 -4.47
C GLN A 45 11.08 6.32 -4.33
N GLU A 46 10.50 5.36 -3.60
CA GLU A 46 11.09 4.01 -3.46
C GLU A 46 11.10 3.24 -4.79
N ARG A 47 10.10 3.45 -5.65
CA ARG A 47 10.05 2.86 -7.00
C ARG A 47 11.14 3.38 -7.93
N GLY A 48 11.52 4.65 -7.78
CA GLY A 48 12.65 5.22 -8.53
C GLY A 48 14.00 4.60 -8.15
N SER A 49 14.12 4.11 -6.91
CA SER A 49 15.35 3.46 -6.40
C SER A 49 15.42 1.96 -6.69
N LEU A 50 14.38 1.36 -7.29
CA LEU A 50 14.36 -0.02 -7.78
C LEU A 50 15.00 -0.19 -9.17
N ASN A 51 15.66 0.86 -9.69
CA ASN A 51 16.38 0.88 -10.96
C ASN A 51 17.87 0.58 -10.79
#